data_AF-A0A975GTE6-F1
#
_entry.id   AF-A0A975GTE6-F1
#
_cell.length_a   1.000
_cell.length_b   1.000
_cell.length_c   1.000
_cell.angle_alpha   90.00
_cell.angle_beta   90.00
_cell.angle_gamma   90.00
#
_symmetry.space_group_name_H-M   'P 1'
#
loop_
_entity.id
_entity.type
_entity.pdbx_description
1 polymer ?
#
loop_
_entity_poly.entity_id
_entity_poly.type
_entity_poly.pdbx_seq_one_letter_code
_entity_poly.pdbx_strand_id
1 'polypeptide(L)'
;MFSTYEAVYKHGMLKWIDERPEGNCLRVMVTVLEKEKDTAEFQESIEELLQRTKGIVKPPVSRDEIDRDIATMRSEWNREWDR
;
A
#
# COMPACT_ATOMS: atom_id res chain seq x y z
N MET A 1 -25.01 -25.63 -0.62
CA MET A 1 -24.34 -24.49 0.03
C MET A 1 -23.34 -25.09 1.01
N PHE A 2 -22.06 -24.74 0.91
CA PHE A 2 -21.04 -25.25 1.85
C PHE A 2 -20.93 -24.27 3.02
N SER A 3 -20.99 -24.77 4.25
CA SER A 3 -20.72 -23.97 5.45
C SER A 3 -19.21 -23.98 5.71
N THR A 4 -18.64 -22.80 5.93
CA THR A 4 -17.23 -22.62 6.29
C THR A 4 -17.11 -22.66 7.81
N TYR A 5 -16.11 -23.39 8.31
CA TYR A 5 -15.82 -23.52 9.74
C TYR A 5 -14.35 -23.20 9.98
N GLU A 6 -14.07 -22.52 11.09
CA GLU A 6 -12.71 -22.14 11.47
C GLU A 6 -12.16 -23.05 12.57
N ALA A 7 -10.92 -23.51 12.37
CA ALA A 7 -10.22 -24.35 13.32
C ALA A 7 -8.72 -24.06 13.32
N VAL A 8 -8.11 -24.25 14.49
CA VAL A 8 -6.65 -24.27 14.65
C VAL A 8 -6.17 -25.70 14.48
N TYR A 9 -5.28 -25.94 13.52
CA TYR A 9 -4.57 -27.20 13.39
C TYR A 9 -3.34 -27.21 14.30
N LYS A 10 -3.29 -28.15 15.25
CA LYS A 10 -2.18 -28.30 16.20
C LYS A 10 -1.87 -29.78 16.44
N HIS A 11 -0.64 -30.20 16.13
CA HIS A 11 -0.14 -31.57 16.33
C HIS A 11 -1.05 -32.69 15.76
N GLY A 12 -1.56 -32.52 14.54
CA GLY A 12 -2.41 -33.54 13.91
C GLY A 12 -3.89 -33.48 14.32
N MET A 13 -4.27 -32.56 15.20
CA MET A 13 -5.65 -32.38 15.65
C MET A 13 -6.19 -31.01 15.22
N LEU A 14 -7.45 -30.99 14.75
CA LEU A 14 -8.20 -29.76 14.49
C LEU A 14 -8.96 -29.36 15.75
N LYS A 15 -8.72 -28.15 16.23
CA LYS A 15 -9.46 -27.53 17.33
C LYS A 15 -10.33 -26.41 16.77
N TRP A 16 -11.65 -26.61 16.76
CA TRP A 16 -12.62 -25.61 16.32
C TRP A 16 -12.52 -24.34 17.17
N ILE A 17 -12.58 -23.18 16.51
CA ILE A 17 -12.54 -21.86 17.18
C ILE A 17 -13.95 -21.49 17.66
N ASP A 18 -14.94 -21.64 16.78
CA ASP A 18 -16.34 -21.31 17.05
C ASP A 18 -17.22 -22.58 17.04
N GLU A 19 -18.26 -22.59 16.21
CA GLU A 19 -19.17 -23.71 16.09
C GLU A 19 -18.49 -24.89 15.40
N ARG A 20 -18.63 -26.07 16.01
CA ARG A 20 -18.22 -27.31 15.38
C ARG A 20 -19.33 -27.79 14.43
N PRO A 21 -18.98 -28.36 13.27
CA PRO A 21 -19.98 -28.99 12.43
C PRO A 21 -20.62 -30.19 13.15
N GLU A 22 -21.94 -30.34 13.00
CA GLU A 22 -22.71 -31.41 13.63
C GLU A 22 -22.53 -32.74 12.88
N GLY A 23 -22.02 -33.75 13.58
CA GLY A 23 -21.88 -35.11 13.04
C GLY A 23 -20.70 -35.86 13.64
N ASN A 24 -20.77 -37.19 13.61
CA ASN A 24 -19.74 -38.06 14.22
C ASN A 24 -18.62 -38.45 13.24
N CYS A 25 -18.87 -38.40 11.93
CA CYS A 25 -17.91 -38.79 10.90
C CYS A 25 -18.11 -37.93 9.65
N LEU A 26 -17.49 -36.75 9.63
CA LEU A 26 -17.63 -35.78 8.55
C LEU A 26 -16.37 -35.76 7.68
N ARG A 27 -16.55 -35.75 6.36
CA ARG A 27 -15.46 -35.48 5.42
C ARG A 27 -15.25 -33.97 5.37
N VAL A 28 -14.12 -33.50 5.89
CA VAL A 28 -13.74 -32.08 5.88
C VAL A 28 -12.70 -31.79 4.80
N MET A 29 -12.79 -30.62 4.19
CA MET A 29 -11.77 -30.09 3.28
C MET A 29 -11.02 -28.99 4.04
N VAL A 30 -9.70 -29.17 4.21
CA VAL A 30 -8.87 -28.23 4.95
C VAL A 30 -8.19 -27.28 3.96
N THR A 31 -8.50 -25.99 4.06
CA THR A 31 -7.77 -24.94 3.36
C THR A 31 -6.85 -24.26 4.36
N VAL A 32 -5.54 -24.37 4.15
CA VAL A 32 -4.55 -23.65 4.95
C VAL A 32 -4.44 -22.25 4.39
N LEU A 33 -4.87 -21.26 5.17
CA LEU A 33 -4.54 -19.87 4.90
C LEU A 33 -3.11 -19.66 5.37
N GLU A 34 -2.15 -19.65 4.44
CA GLU A 34 -0.85 -19.07 4.74
C GLU A 34 -1.13 -17.62 5.16
N LYS A 35 -0.77 -17.28 6.41
CA LYS A 35 -0.74 -15.89 6.84
C LYS A 35 -0.01 -15.16 5.73
N GLU A 36 -0.65 -14.18 5.09
CA GLU A 36 0.02 -13.33 4.12
C GLU A 36 1.37 -13.05 4.75
N LYS A 37 2.46 -13.56 4.14
CA LYS A 37 3.79 -13.12 4.53
C LYS A 37 3.62 -11.63 4.59
N ASP A 38 3.86 -11.03 5.75
CA ASP A 38 3.91 -9.58 5.84
C ASP A 38 4.78 -9.21 4.65
N THR A 39 4.16 -8.74 3.57
CA THR A 39 4.86 -8.15 2.46
C THR A 39 5.41 -7.00 3.23
N ALA A 40 6.66 -7.14 3.67
CA ALA A 40 7.42 -6.06 4.22
C ALA A 40 7.30 -5.05 3.09
N GLU A 41 6.34 -4.14 3.25
CA GLU A 41 6.24 -2.94 2.46
C GLU A 41 7.66 -2.46 2.48
N PHE A 42 8.26 -2.38 1.30
CA PHE A 42 9.64 -2.04 1.10
C PHE A 42 9.83 -0.72 1.86
N GLN A 43 10.24 -0.81 3.13
CA GLN A 43 10.42 0.33 4.00
C GLN A 43 11.74 0.87 3.52
N GLU A 44 11.71 1.61 2.41
CA GLU A 44 12.79 2.53 2.08
C GLU A 44 13.10 3.24 3.39
N SER A 45 14.30 3.00 3.90
CA SER A 45 14.70 3.57 5.17
C SER A 45 14.59 5.09 5.02
N ILE A 46 14.17 5.77 6.09
CA ILE A 46 14.11 7.24 6.10
C ILE A 46 15.47 7.82 5.66
N GLU A 47 16.56 7.11 5.93
CA GLU A 47 17.91 7.43 5.44
C GLU A 47 18.04 7.35 3.92
N GLU A 48 17.52 6.32 3.25
CA GLU A 48 17.53 6.22 1.78
C GLU A 48 16.70 7.34 1.12
N LEU A 49 15.53 7.66 1.69
CA LEU A 49 14.71 8.79 1.25
C LEU A 49 15.43 10.14 1.43
N LEU A 50 16.11 10.32 2.56
CA LEU A 50 16.90 11.53 2.83
C LEU A 50 18.14 11.62 1.92
N GLN A 51 18.80 10.51 1.62
CA GLN A 51 19.93 10.49 0.68
C GLN A 51 19.49 10.84 -0.74
N ARG A 52 18.33 10.33 -1.20
CA ARG A 52 17.78 10.67 -2.52
C ARG A 52 17.40 12.15 -2.63
N THR A 53 17.02 12.77 -1.52
CA THR A 53 16.57 14.18 -1.49
C THR A 53 17.68 15.18 -1.12
N LYS A 54 18.84 14.71 -0.63
CA LYS A 54 20.04 15.53 -0.44
C LYS A 54 20.55 16.04 -1.78
N GLY A 55 20.21 17.29 -2.10
CA GLY A 55 20.55 17.95 -3.36
C GLY A 55 19.33 18.56 -4.08
N ILE A 56 18.11 18.26 -3.63
CA ILE A 56 16.86 18.83 -4.17
C ILE A 56 16.47 20.13 -3.43
N VAL A 57 17.34 20.67 -2.57
CA VAL A 57 17.18 22.05 -2.09
C VAL A 57 17.63 22.94 -3.24
N LYS A 58 16.69 23.32 -4.11
CA LYS A 58 16.94 24.38 -5.09
C LYS A 58 17.48 25.59 -4.32
N PRO A 59 18.51 26.28 -4.85
CA PRO A 59 18.97 27.51 -4.23
C PRO A 59 17.78 28.47 -4.06
N PRO A 60 17.77 29.32 -3.02
CA PRO A 60 16.71 30.29 -2.83
C PRO A 60 16.58 31.13 -4.09
N VAL A 61 15.42 31.03 -4.73
CA VAL A 61 15.09 31.76 -5.94
C VAL A 61 14.87 33.22 -5.54
N SER A 62 15.50 34.15 -6.27
CA SER A 62 15.31 35.58 -6.03
C SER A 62 13.88 36.00 -6.35
N ARG A 63 13.40 37.08 -5.72
CA ARG A 63 12.07 37.62 -6.01
C ARG A 63 11.87 37.92 -7.50
N ASP A 64 12.91 38.42 -8.16
CA ASP A 64 12.90 38.75 -9.59
C ASP A 64 12.80 37.53 -10.50
N GLU A 65 13.31 36.37 -10.06
CA GLU A 65 13.13 35.10 -10.78
C GLU A 65 11.69 34.59 -10.62
N ILE A 66 11.11 34.70 -9.42
CA ILE A 66 9.71 34.33 -9.18
C ILE A 66 8.78 35.18 -10.05
N ASP A 67 9.02 36.50 -10.11
CA ASP A 67 8.21 37.41 -10.92
C ASP A 67 8.32 37.10 -12.43
N ARG A 68 9.51 36.68 -12.91
CA ARG A 68 9.71 36.23 -14.30
C ARG A 68 9.00 34.92 -14.61
N ASP A 69 9.04 33.95 -13.70
CA ASP A 69 8.34 32.67 -13.87
C ASP A 69 6.83 32.89 -13.92
N ILE A 70 6.28 33.72 -13.02
CA ILE A 70 4.86 34.08 -13.01
C ILE A 70 4.46 34.78 -14.33
N ALA A 71 5.27 35.71 -14.82
CA ALA A 71 5.02 36.39 -16.08
C ALA A 71 5.00 35.41 -17.26
N THR A 72 5.92 34.44 -17.26
CA THR A 72 6.00 33.39 -18.29
C THR A 72 4.76 32.51 -18.27
N MET A 73 4.38 31.97 -17.11
CA MET A 73 3.16 31.14 -16.96
C MET A 73 1.89 31.87 -17.40
N ARG A 74 1.77 33.17 -17.09
CA ARG A 74 0.63 34.00 -17.53
C ARG A 74 0.63 34.25 -19.04
N SER A 75 1.80 34.39 -19.65
CA SER A 75 1.91 34.55 -21.10
C SER A 75 1.53 33.28 -21.86
N GLU A 76 1.81 32.11 -21.28
CA GLU A 76 1.39 30.81 -21.82
C GLU A 76 -0.13 30.62 -21.70
N TRP A 77 -0.74 31.09 -20.61
CA TRP A 77 -2.19 31.08 -20.41
C TRP A 77 -2.95 31.98 -21.40
N ASN A 78 -2.30 33.05 -21.88
CA ASN A 78 -2.87 33.97 -22.88
C ASN A 78 -2.51 33.58 -24.33
N ARG A 79 -1.97 32.38 -24.58
CA ARG A 79 -1.75 31.92 -25.97
C ARG A 79 -3.10 31.76 -26.68
N GLU A 80 -3.14 32.17 -27.94
CA GLU A 80 -4.31 32.14 -28.85
C GLU A 80 -4.79 30.71 -29.21
N TRP A 81 -4.97 29.82 -28.22
CA TRP A 81 -5.69 28.56 -28.43
C TRP A 81 -7.22 28.76 -28.35
N ASP A 82 -7.67 29.95 -27.93
CA ASP A 82 -9.08 30.37 -27.81
C ASP A 82 -9.54 31.37 -28.89
N ARG A 83 -9.05 31.27 -30.14
CA ARG A 83 -9.63 31.98 -31.30
C ARG A 83 -10.09 31.03 -32.39
#